data_AF-S4NWC3-F1
#
_entry.id   AF-S4NWC3-F1
#
_cell.length_a   1.000
_cell.length_b   1.000
_cell.length_c   1.000
_cell.angle_alpha   90.00
_cell.angle_beta   90.00
_cell.angle_gamma   90.00
#
_symmetry.space_group_name_H-M   'P 1'
#
loop_
_entity.id
_entity.type
_entity.pdbx_description
1 polymer ?
#
loop_
_entity_poly.entity_id
_entity_poly.type
_entity_poly.pdbx_seq_one_letter_code
_entity_poly.pdbx_strand_id
1 'polypeptide(L)'
;MDISLSKMDVKEELNKKSHADSDALETVLTHVGELGRYQKMLFLGMAPFGIFFAFVYFVQMFITATPQRHWCRVPELEHLDLELRRNLTAPSAGDTWERCLMYDANWTHVLQNNSV
;
A
#
# COMPACT_ATOMS: atom_id res chain seq x y z
N MET A 1 -45.49 -26.90 -27.66
CA MET A 1 -45.64 -25.56 -27.06
C MET A 1 -45.16 -25.58 -25.59
N ASP A 2 -44.26 -26.52 -25.25
CA ASP A 2 -44.08 -27.00 -23.87
C ASP A 2 -42.73 -26.58 -23.25
N ILE A 3 -41.78 -26.18 -24.10
CA ILE A 3 -40.45 -25.70 -23.69
C ILE A 3 -40.54 -24.41 -22.85
N SER A 4 -41.52 -23.56 -23.11
CA SER A 4 -41.69 -22.29 -22.38
C SER A 4 -42.25 -22.51 -20.97
N LEU A 5 -43.14 -23.50 -20.79
CA LEU A 5 -43.73 -23.84 -19.50
C LEU A 5 -42.65 -24.43 -18.57
N SER A 6 -41.88 -25.40 -19.07
CA SER A 6 -40.76 -26.00 -18.33
C SER A 6 -39.68 -24.99 -17.93
N LYS A 7 -39.41 -23.97 -18.76
CA LYS A 7 -38.46 -22.89 -18.42
C LYS A 7 -39.00 -21.97 -17.33
N MET A 8 -40.30 -21.75 -17.27
CA MET A 8 -40.94 -20.93 -16.23
C MET A 8 -40.88 -21.65 -14.88
N ASP A 9 -41.23 -22.94 -14.85
CA ASP A 9 -41.19 -23.76 -13.63
C ASP A 9 -39.77 -23.88 -13.07
N VAL A 10 -38.77 -24.12 -13.92
CA VAL A 10 -37.36 -24.21 -13.50
C VAL A 10 -36.85 -22.87 -12.95
N LYS A 11 -37.27 -21.74 -13.52
CA LYS A 11 -36.86 -20.41 -13.06
C LYS A 11 -37.49 -20.06 -11.72
N GLU A 12 -38.72 -20.49 -11.47
CA GLU A 12 -39.41 -20.32 -10.19
C GLU A 12 -38.77 -21.16 -9.09
N GLU A 13 -38.44 -22.42 -9.37
CA GLU A 13 -37.72 -23.30 -8.44
C GLU A 13 -36.30 -22.81 -8.13
N LEU A 14 -35.59 -22.26 -9.13
CA LEU A 14 -34.29 -21.60 -8.93
C LEU A 14 -34.41 -20.34 -8.06
N ASN A 15 -35.44 -19.52 -8.27
CA ASN A 15 -35.67 -18.33 -7.48
C ASN A 15 -36.05 -18.67 -6.04
N LYS A 16 -36.92 -19.67 -5.85
CA LYS A 16 -37.31 -20.20 -4.54
C LYS A 16 -36.12 -20.80 -3.79
N LYS A 17 -35.25 -21.55 -4.47
CA LYS A 17 -34.03 -22.10 -3.88
C LYS A 17 -33.02 -21.00 -3.53
N SER A 18 -32.84 -20.02 -4.39
CA SER A 18 -31.96 -18.87 -4.13
C SER A 18 -32.45 -18.03 -2.95
N HIS A 19 -33.77 -17.83 -2.83
CA HIS A 19 -34.36 -17.12 -1.71
C HIS A 19 -34.22 -17.93 -0.41
N ALA A 20 -34.50 -19.23 -0.45
CA ALA A 20 -34.35 -20.11 0.71
C ALA A 20 -32.91 -20.23 1.21
N ASP A 21 -31.92 -20.26 0.31
CA ASP A 21 -30.49 -20.27 0.65
C ASP A 21 -30.05 -18.92 1.25
N SER A 22 -30.55 -17.82 0.68
CA SER A 22 -30.37 -16.47 1.25
C SER A 22 -30.95 -16.39 2.66
N ASP A 23 -32.17 -16.89 2.88
CA ASP A 23 -32.83 -16.87 4.19
C ASP A 23 -32.09 -17.73 5.23
N ALA A 24 -31.54 -18.87 4.81
CA ALA A 24 -30.72 -19.72 5.67
C ALA A 24 -29.40 -19.04 6.05
N LEU A 25 -28.74 -18.40 5.09
CA LEU A 25 -27.52 -17.63 5.32
C LEU A 25 -27.77 -16.45 6.27
N GLU A 26 -28.84 -15.68 6.05
CA GLU A 26 -29.25 -14.56 6.90
C GLU A 26 -29.62 -15.02 8.32
N THR A 27 -30.22 -16.21 8.46
CA THR A 27 -30.54 -16.81 9.77
C THR A 27 -29.27 -17.23 10.51
N VAL A 28 -28.31 -17.85 9.83
CA VAL A 28 -27.00 -18.19 10.40
C VAL A 28 -26.24 -16.92 10.76
N LEU A 29 -26.26 -15.88 9.91
CA LEU A 29 -25.68 -14.58 10.21
C LEU A 29 -26.35 -13.91 11.41
N THR A 30 -27.67 -14.02 11.55
CA THR A 30 -28.42 -13.47 12.69
C THR A 30 -28.09 -14.22 13.97
N HIS A 31 -27.93 -15.54 13.91
CA HIS A 31 -27.59 -16.36 15.08
C HIS A 31 -26.12 -16.21 15.51
N VAL A 32 -25.18 -16.18 14.56
CA VAL A 32 -23.74 -15.94 14.81
C VAL A 32 -23.47 -14.46 15.14
N GLY A 33 -24.32 -13.57 14.65
CA GLY A 33 -24.25 -12.12 14.79
C GLY A 33 -24.98 -11.54 15.99
N GLU A 34 -25.57 -12.37 16.87
CA GLU A 34 -25.94 -11.90 18.20
C GLU A 34 -24.62 -11.58 18.92
N LEU A 35 -24.09 -10.37 18.70
CA LEU A 35 -22.86 -9.82 19.26
C LEU A 35 -22.98 -9.83 20.79
N GLY A 36 -22.77 -11.01 21.35
CA GLY A 36 -22.88 -11.29 22.76
C GLY A 36 -21.85 -10.47 23.50
N ARG A 37 -22.04 -10.34 24.81
CA ARG A 37 -21.16 -9.53 25.66
C ARG A 37 -19.69 -9.95 25.51
N TYR A 38 -19.42 -11.25 25.38
CA TYR A 38 -18.09 -11.80 25.18
C TYR A 38 -17.50 -11.51 23.79
N GLN A 39 -18.29 -11.60 22.72
CA GLN A 39 -17.83 -11.25 21.35
C GLN A 39 -17.49 -9.77 21.25
N LYS A 40 -18.30 -8.89 21.87
CA LYS A 40 -18.00 -7.45 21.97
C LYS A 40 -16.72 -7.18 22.76
N MET A 41 -16.49 -7.88 23.89
CA MET A 41 -15.25 -7.76 24.65
C MET A 41 -14.04 -8.26 23.85
N LEU A 42 -14.18 -9.36 23.10
CA LEU A 42 -13.12 -9.89 22.26
C LEU A 42 -12.78 -8.94 21.10
N PHE A 43 -13.79 -8.38 20.42
CA PHE A 43 -13.60 -7.34 19.42
C PHE A 43 -12.93 -6.10 20.00
N LEU A 44 -13.35 -5.65 21.19
CA LEU A 44 -12.74 -4.50 21.85
C LEU A 44 -11.29 -4.77 22.26
N GLY A 45 -10.97 -6.01 22.65
CA GLY A 45 -9.61 -6.45 22.96
C GLY A 45 -8.73 -6.59 21.72
N MET A 46 -9.27 -7.06 20.59
CA MET A 46 -8.54 -7.20 19.33
C MET A 46 -8.43 -5.88 18.53
N ALA A 47 -9.35 -4.93 18.73
CA ALA A 47 -9.34 -3.63 18.08
C ALA A 47 -8.01 -2.87 18.20
N PRO A 48 -7.39 -2.71 19.40
CA PRO A 48 -6.12 -1.99 19.51
C PRO A 48 -4.99 -2.70 18.74
N PHE A 49 -4.97 -4.04 18.71
CA PHE A 49 -4.00 -4.79 17.92
C PHE A 49 -4.22 -4.56 16.42
N GLY A 50 -5.48 -4.61 15.95
CA GLY A 50 -5.81 -4.35 14.55
C GLY A 50 -5.41 -2.94 14.10
N ILE A 51 -5.68 -1.93 14.93
CA ILE A 51 -5.29 -0.54 14.65
C ILE A 51 -3.76 -0.39 14.61
N PHE A 52 -3.06 -1.01 15.57
CA PHE A 52 -1.60 -0.98 15.60
C PHE A 52 -0.99 -1.64 14.36
N PHE A 53 -1.48 -2.81 13.97
CA PHE A 53 -1.02 -3.50 12.76
C PHE A 53 -1.29 -2.69 11.50
N ALA A 54 -2.47 -2.07 11.38
CA ALA A 54 -2.77 -1.20 10.26
C ALA A 54 -1.78 -0.03 10.17
N PHE A 55 -1.48 0.63 11.30
CA PHE A 55 -0.52 1.72 11.34
C PHE A 55 0.89 1.28 10.92
N VAL A 56 1.38 0.17 11.48
CA VAL A 56 2.69 -0.39 11.10
C VAL A 56 2.73 -0.74 9.61
N TYR A 57 1.66 -1.34 9.07
CA TYR A 57 1.58 -1.69 7.66
C TYR A 57 1.62 -0.45 6.75
N PHE A 58 0.91 0.62 7.12
CA PHE A 58 0.98 1.90 6.39
C PHE A 58 2.41 2.46 6.39
N VAL A 59 3.09 2.47 7.54
CA VAL A 59 4.50 2.90 7.63
C VAL A 59 5.39 2.05 6.73
N GLN A 60 5.22 0.73 6.74
CA GLN A 60 5.97 -0.16 5.87
C GLN A 60 5.73 0.12 4.40
N MET A 61 4.49 0.42 3.99
CA MET A 61 4.16 0.78 2.62
C MET A 61 4.91 2.03 2.14
N PHE A 62 5.11 3.02 3.02
CA PHE A 62 5.92 4.20 2.66
C PHE A 62 7.42 3.88 2.57
N ILE A 63 7.94 3.01 3.44
CA ILE A 63 9.33 2.58 3.37
C ILE A 63 9.58 1.82 2.07
N THR A 64 8.71 0.88 1.69
CA THR A 64 8.87 0.09 0.46
C THR A 64 8.62 0.90 -0.80
N ALA A 65 7.73 1.90 -0.76
CA ALA A 65 7.49 2.82 -1.87
C ALA A 65 8.57 3.90 -2.01
N THR A 66 9.57 3.96 -1.12
CA THR A 66 10.66 4.94 -1.24
C THR A 66 11.36 4.75 -2.59
N PRO A 67 11.45 5.80 -3.41
CA PRO A 67 12.00 5.68 -4.75
C PRO A 67 13.46 5.19 -4.68
N GLN A 68 13.77 4.22 -5.55
CA GLN A 68 15.13 3.68 -5.70
C GLN A 68 16.12 4.71 -6.26
N ARG A 69 15.66 5.90 -6.67
CA ARG A 69 16.49 7.03 -7.12
C ARG A 69 16.35 8.18 -6.14
N HIS A 70 16.98 8.06 -4.97
CA HIS A 70 17.17 9.17 -4.04
C HIS A 70 18.67 9.50 -3.95
N TRP A 71 18.99 10.75 -3.64
CA TRP A 71 20.35 11.24 -3.48
C TRP A 71 20.41 12.24 -2.31
N CYS A 72 21.60 12.40 -1.71
CA CYS A 72 21.81 13.36 -0.63
C CYS A 72 21.64 14.80 -1.12
N ARG A 73 20.84 15.57 -0.39
CA ARG A 73 20.62 16.99 -0.68
C ARG A 73 21.82 17.81 -0.19
N VAL A 74 22.57 18.40 -1.12
CA VAL A 74 23.62 19.40 -0.81
C VAL A 74 23.07 20.80 -1.08
N PRO A 75 22.86 21.64 -0.06
CA PRO A 75 22.29 22.99 -0.26
C PRO A 75 23.22 23.91 -1.06
N GLU A 76 24.53 23.72 -0.96
CA GLU A 76 25.55 24.59 -1.61
C GLU A 76 25.55 24.45 -3.15
N LEU A 77 25.08 23.33 -3.69
CA LEU A 77 25.01 23.04 -5.12
C LEU A 77 23.59 23.15 -5.71
N GLU A 78 22.65 23.77 -4.98
CA GLU A 78 21.25 23.86 -5.41
C GLU A 78 21.03 24.80 -6.61
N HIS A 79 21.97 25.68 -6.88
CA HIS A 79 21.94 26.61 -8.02
C HIS A 79 22.33 25.98 -9.36
N LEU A 80 22.85 24.75 -9.36
CA LEU A 80 23.28 24.02 -10.55
C LEU A 80 22.17 23.10 -11.08
N ASP A 81 22.29 22.72 -12.37
CA ASP A 81 21.41 21.74 -12.99
C ASP A 81 21.44 20.40 -12.23
N LEU A 82 20.31 19.70 -12.19
CA LEU A 82 20.08 18.47 -11.44
C LEU A 82 21.05 17.36 -11.86
N GLU A 83 21.38 17.26 -13.14
CA GLU A 83 22.30 16.24 -13.64
C GLU A 83 23.74 16.51 -13.23
N LEU A 84 24.18 17.75 -13.34
CA LEU A 84 25.52 18.17 -12.95
C LEU A 84 25.70 18.02 -11.44
N ARG A 85 24.69 18.44 -10.67
CA ARG A 85 24.64 18.24 -9.21
C ARG A 85 24.79 16.78 -8.84
N ARG A 86 24.00 15.89 -9.47
CA ARG A 86 24.07 14.44 -9.22
C ARG A 86 25.47 13.89 -9.50
N ASN A 87 26.09 14.30 -10.60
CA ASN A 87 27.42 13.83 -10.99
C ASN A 87 28.52 14.31 -10.01
N LEU A 88 28.39 15.51 -9.45
CA LEU A 88 29.35 16.06 -8.49
C LEU A 88 29.18 15.47 -7.08
N THR A 89 27.95 15.16 -6.66
CA THR A 89 27.67 14.78 -5.28
C THR A 89 27.63 13.28 -5.03
N ALA A 90 27.15 12.49 -5.99
CA ALA A 90 26.87 11.06 -5.78
C ALA A 90 28.04 10.19 -6.28
N PRO A 91 28.65 9.36 -5.41
CA PRO A 91 29.65 8.42 -5.85
C PRO A 91 29.05 7.35 -6.77
N SER A 92 29.76 7.04 -7.85
CA SER A 92 29.38 5.95 -8.77
C SER A 92 29.97 4.64 -8.28
N ALA A 93 29.13 3.68 -7.89
CA ALA A 93 29.54 2.31 -7.63
C ALA A 93 29.26 1.45 -8.87
N GLY A 94 30.12 1.60 -9.88
CA GLY A 94 29.92 0.96 -11.19
C GLY A 94 28.85 1.65 -12.03
N ASP A 95 27.90 0.87 -12.58
CA ASP A 95 26.79 1.32 -13.45
C ASP A 95 25.61 1.95 -12.67
N THR A 96 25.73 2.02 -11.35
CA THR A 96 24.70 2.59 -10.46
C THR A 96 25.27 3.63 -9.52
N TRP A 97 24.56 4.75 -9.35
CA TRP A 97 24.89 5.76 -8.35
C TRP A 97 24.51 5.31 -6.94
N GLU A 98 25.36 5.63 -5.97
CA GLU A 98 25.08 5.45 -4.56
C GLU A 98 23.99 6.43 -4.10
N ARG A 99 23.05 5.94 -3.29
CA ARG A 99 21.81 6.66 -2.95
C ARG A 99 21.89 7.47 -1.65
N CYS A 100 22.77 7.04 -0.74
CA CYS A 100 22.90 7.60 0.61
C CYS A 100 24.30 8.13 0.92
N LEU A 101 25.26 7.94 0.01
CA LEU A 101 26.64 8.36 0.19
C LEU A 101 26.90 9.62 -0.62
N MET A 102 27.76 10.46 -0.07
CA MET A 102 28.19 11.72 -0.63
C MET A 102 29.70 11.84 -0.49
N TYR A 103 30.35 12.48 -1.45
CA TYR A 103 31.75 12.85 -1.31
C TYR A 103 31.91 13.90 -0.20
N ASP A 104 32.83 13.64 0.73
CA ASP A 104 33.28 14.63 1.70
C ASP A 104 34.29 15.57 1.01
N ALA A 105 33.77 16.62 0.37
CA ALA A 105 34.55 17.59 -0.39
C ALA A 105 34.15 19.03 -0.07
N ASN A 106 35.10 19.95 -0.15
CA ASN A 106 34.82 21.39 -0.07
C ASN A 106 34.15 21.87 -1.36
N TRP A 107 32.82 21.96 -1.36
CA TRP A 107 32.00 22.32 -2.53
C TRP A 107 32.33 23.68 -3.14
N THR A 108 32.74 24.65 -2.32
CA THR A 108 33.20 25.97 -2.80
C THR A 108 34.40 25.85 -3.74
N HIS A 109 35.36 24.98 -3.42
CA HIS A 109 36.53 24.72 -4.27
C HIS A 109 36.14 23.90 -5.51
N VAL A 110 35.21 22.95 -5.38
CA VAL A 110 34.70 22.14 -6.49
C VAL A 110 34.00 23.02 -7.54
N LEU A 111 33.22 24.01 -7.10
CA LEU A 111 32.55 24.98 -7.97
C LEU A 111 33.54 25.90 -8.70
N GLN A 112 34.62 26.32 -8.03
CA GLN A 112 35.66 27.14 -8.64
C GLN A 112 36.50 26.38 -9.67
N ASN A 113 36.75 25.09 -9.44
CA ASN A 113 37.59 24.27 -10.32
C ASN A 113 36.81 23.65 -11.50
N ASN A 114 35.48 23.50 -11.38
CA ASN A 114 34.61 22.99 -12.44
C ASN A 114 33.71 24.09 -13.05
N SER A 115 34.09 25.35 -12.92
CA SER A 115 33.44 26.45 -13.62
C SER A 115 33.69 26.31 -15.13
N VAL A 116 32.72 25.72 -15.82
CA VAL A 116 32.55 25.78 -17.28
C VAL A 116 31.95 27.13 -17.64
#